data_AF-A0A1S3DXU0-F1
#
_entry.id   AF-A0A1S3DXU0-F1
#
_cell.length_a   1.000
_cell.length_b   1.000
_cell.length_c   1.000
_cell.angle_alpha   90.00
_cell.angle_beta   90.00
_cell.angle_gamma   90.00
#
_symmetry.space_group_name_H-M   'P 1'
#
loop_
_entity.id
_entity.type
_entity.pdbx_description
1 polymer ?
#
loop_
_entity_poly.entity_id
_entity_poly.type
_entity_poly.pdbx_seq_one_letter_code
_entity_poly.pdbx_strand_id
1 'polypeptide(L)'
;MEVRSEGIQVRCDKLQGSVIPKTRLRIWFIRVCSSIVLWTCLVQLVTVSELWHSHLISGITSGIYNIAQIQLPKQHDYDGVQLPPPSFLPPRNYTSNGFLRVSCNGGLNQMRAAICDMVTIARFLNLTLVVPELDKTSFWADPSNFQDIFDVKHFIDSLRDQVRIVKRVPKRFSSKYGYSTLEMPPVSWSNEKYYLEQILPLFGKHKVLHFNKTDTRLANNGLPLDLQKLRCRVNYQAIKFTPQIEKLGHKLIRMLHEKGPFVALHLRYEMDMLAFSGCTQGCTDKEAEDLKRMRYAFPWWREKEIVSEERRSQGLCPLTPEEVALVLRALGFGRETQIYIAAGEIYGGERRLAQLREAFPLIVKKEMLLERDDLQQFQNHSSQMAALDFMVSVASNTFIPTYDGNMAKLVEGHRRYSGFRKTILLNRTKLVELVDMHQNGTLKWNEFADGVKQVHEKRIVQPTRRRVIIDRPKEEEYFYANPHECLCEETNCDDLLGHYNNSSQVA
;
A
#
# COMPACT_ATOMS: atom_id res chain seq x y z
N MET A 1 -51.90 -26.33 44.53
CA MET A 1 -51.40 -26.63 43.17
C MET A 1 -49.88 -26.50 43.23
N GLU A 2 -49.24 -27.49 43.82
CA GLU A 2 -48.60 -28.63 43.13
C GLU A 2 -47.24 -28.25 42.54
N VAL A 3 -46.24 -28.65 43.30
CA VAL A 3 -44.82 -28.75 42.97
C VAL A 3 -44.62 -30.01 42.14
N ARG A 4 -43.91 -29.94 41.00
CA ARG A 4 -43.09 -31.07 40.55
C ARG A 4 -41.95 -30.62 39.64
N SER A 5 -40.75 -30.73 40.19
CA SER A 5 -39.47 -30.75 39.49
C SER A 5 -39.25 -32.16 38.95
N GLU A 6 -38.93 -32.30 37.66
CA GLU A 6 -38.40 -33.55 37.10
C GLU A 6 -36.97 -33.31 36.63
N GLY A 7 -36.04 -33.92 37.34
CA GLY A 7 -34.64 -34.04 36.95
C GLY A 7 -34.45 -35.21 35.97
N ILE A 8 -33.73 -34.95 34.88
CA ILE A 8 -33.27 -36.00 33.96
C ILE A 8 -31.81 -36.32 34.29
N GLN A 9 -31.61 -37.56 34.72
CA GLN A 9 -30.34 -38.17 35.08
C GLN A 9 -29.75 -38.84 33.84
N VAL A 10 -28.61 -38.37 33.34
CA VAL A 10 -27.86 -39.02 32.25
C VAL A 10 -26.66 -39.77 32.81
N ARG A 11 -26.67 -41.06 32.50
CA ARG A 11 -25.74 -42.14 32.90
C ARG A 11 -24.36 -41.93 32.28
N CYS A 12 -23.32 -42.02 33.11
CA CYS A 12 -21.92 -41.94 32.71
C CYS A 12 -21.34 -43.37 32.62
N ASP A 13 -20.98 -43.81 31.41
CA ASP A 13 -20.37 -45.12 31.17
C ASP A 13 -18.86 -45.10 31.49
N LYS A 14 -18.43 -46.01 32.37
CA LYS A 14 -17.03 -46.24 32.73
C LYS A 14 -16.32 -47.04 31.64
N LEU A 15 -15.32 -46.45 30.99
CA LEU A 15 -14.33 -47.16 30.17
C LEU A 15 -13.29 -47.86 31.05
N GLN A 16 -13.06 -49.14 30.77
CA GLN A 16 -12.11 -50.04 31.44
C GLN A 16 -10.69 -49.76 30.93
N GLY A 17 -9.77 -49.31 31.80
CA GLY A 17 -8.38 -49.02 31.45
C GLY A 17 -7.50 -50.28 31.42
N SER A 18 -6.72 -50.46 30.34
CA SER A 18 -5.75 -51.55 30.23
C SER A 18 -4.49 -51.28 31.06
N VAL A 19 -4.09 -52.23 31.90
CA VAL A 19 -2.88 -52.17 32.72
C VAL A 19 -1.65 -52.52 31.87
N ILE A 20 -0.78 -51.55 31.61
CA ILE A 20 0.51 -51.74 30.93
C ILE A 20 1.55 -52.23 31.97
N PRO A 21 2.31 -53.32 31.72
CA PRO A 21 3.24 -53.87 32.70
C PRO A 21 4.41 -52.90 33.00
N LYS A 22 4.67 -52.70 34.31
CA LYS A 22 5.59 -51.70 34.90
C LYS A 22 7.03 -51.72 34.36
N THR A 23 7.48 -52.80 33.73
CA THR A 23 8.82 -52.93 33.13
C THR A 23 8.98 -52.17 31.82
N ARG A 24 7.93 -52.01 31.01
CA ARG A 24 7.98 -51.21 29.77
C ARG A 24 8.03 -49.71 30.04
N LEU A 25 7.34 -49.24 31.08
CA LEU A 25 7.37 -47.83 31.49
C LEU A 25 8.76 -47.40 31.96
N ARG A 26 9.48 -48.25 32.70
CA ARG A 26 10.86 -47.94 33.13
C ARG A 26 11.83 -47.80 31.96
N ILE A 27 11.76 -48.69 30.96
CA ILE A 27 12.62 -48.62 29.78
C ILE A 27 12.30 -47.38 28.94
N TRP A 28 11.00 -47.04 28.81
CA TRP A 28 10.58 -45.85 28.08
C TRP A 28 11.01 -44.57 28.79
N PHE A 29 10.87 -44.52 30.12
CA PHE A 29 11.31 -43.38 30.94
C PHE A 29 12.83 -43.16 30.85
N ILE A 30 13.63 -44.23 30.92
CA ILE A 30 15.09 -44.14 30.75
C ILE A 30 15.45 -43.60 29.35
N ARG A 31 14.80 -44.10 28.29
CA ARG A 31 15.06 -43.63 26.92
C ARG A 31 14.70 -42.15 26.72
N VAL A 32 13.59 -41.70 27.31
CA VAL A 32 13.17 -40.30 27.25
C VAL A 32 14.15 -39.42 28.03
N CYS A 33 14.52 -39.80 29.25
CA CYS A 33 15.49 -39.04 30.05
C CYS A 33 16.86 -38.96 29.37
N SER A 34 17.38 -40.07 28.82
CA SER A 34 18.65 -40.05 28.08
C SER A 34 18.58 -39.18 26.83
N SER A 35 17.45 -39.16 26.13
CA SER A 35 17.26 -38.31 24.95
C SER A 35 17.20 -36.83 25.31
N ILE A 36 16.54 -36.48 26.42
CA ILE A 36 16.49 -35.10 26.92
C ILE A 36 17.88 -34.63 27.31
N VAL A 37 18.66 -35.44 28.03
CA VAL A 37 20.03 -35.09 28.43
C VAL A 37 20.93 -34.85 27.21
N LEU A 38 20.86 -35.75 26.22
CA LEU A 38 21.61 -35.60 24.97
C LEU A 38 21.22 -34.33 24.20
N TRP A 39 19.93 -34.02 24.11
CA TRP A 39 19.46 -32.80 23.46
C TRP A 39 19.86 -31.54 24.23
N THR A 40 19.82 -31.56 25.57
CA THR A 40 20.28 -30.42 26.37
C THR A 40 21.79 -30.18 26.23
N CYS A 41 22.59 -31.26 26.17
CA CYS A 41 24.04 -31.14 25.89
C CYS A 41 24.30 -30.61 24.48
N LEU A 42 23.53 -31.04 23.47
CA LEU A 42 23.67 -30.54 22.11
C LEU A 42 23.33 -29.05 22.01
N VAL A 43 22.24 -28.61 22.65
CA VAL A 43 21.83 -27.20 22.70
C VAL A 43 22.90 -26.37 23.41
N GLN A 44 23.44 -26.84 24.53
CA GLN A 44 24.53 -26.14 25.24
C GLN A 44 25.83 -26.07 24.42
N LEU A 45 26.16 -27.09 23.63
CA LEU A 45 27.32 -27.04 22.73
C LEU A 45 27.12 -26.03 21.58
N VAL A 46 25.90 -25.95 21.03
CA VAL A 46 25.57 -24.95 19.99
C VAL A 46 25.63 -23.53 20.56
N THR A 47 25.07 -23.28 21.74
CA THR A 47 25.11 -21.94 22.35
C THR A 47 26.53 -21.52 22.74
N VAL A 48 27.37 -22.43 23.20
CA VAL A 48 28.79 -22.16 23.47
C VAL A 48 29.56 -21.90 22.16
N SER A 49 29.22 -22.59 21.06
CA SER A 49 29.82 -22.33 19.74
C SER A 49 29.43 -20.96 19.17
N GLU A 50 28.18 -20.52 19.36
CA GLU A 50 27.70 -19.19 18.93
C GLU A 50 28.30 -18.06 19.78
N LEU A 51 28.52 -18.30 21.09
CA LEU A 51 29.24 -17.38 21.97
C LEU A 51 30.72 -17.27 21.58
N TRP A 52 31.37 -18.36 21.19
CA TRP A 52 32.77 -18.33 20.74
C TRP A 52 32.93 -17.62 19.39
N HIS A 53 31.96 -17.74 18.47
CA HIS A 53 31.94 -16.95 17.23
C HIS A 53 31.67 -15.46 17.46
N SER A 54 30.90 -15.10 18.49
CA SER A 54 30.62 -13.70 18.83
C SER A 54 31.86 -12.96 19.38
N HIS A 55 32.75 -13.67 20.09
CA HIS A 55 33.98 -13.08 20.62
C HIS A 55 35.14 -12.99 19.61
N LEU A 56 35.13 -13.76 18.52
CA LEU A 56 36.13 -13.64 17.45
C LEU A 56 35.84 -12.51 16.44
N ILE A 57 34.61 -11.99 16.39
CA ILE A 57 34.20 -10.92 15.46
C ILE A 57 34.24 -9.52 16.12
N SER A 58 34.42 -9.46 17.45
CA SER A 58 34.58 -8.21 18.21
C SER A 58 35.89 -7.44 17.93
N GLY A 59 36.79 -7.99 17.10
CA GLY A 59 38.13 -7.43 16.85
C GLY A 59 38.31 -6.66 15.53
N ILE A 60 37.27 -6.49 14.70
CA ILE A 60 37.39 -5.85 13.36
C ILE A 60 36.62 -4.51 13.28
N THR A 61 35.95 -4.08 14.34
CA THR A 61 35.02 -2.92 14.30
C THR A 61 35.64 -1.54 14.55
N SER A 62 36.96 -1.37 14.44
CA SER A 62 37.61 -0.04 14.50
C SER A 62 38.16 0.48 13.17
N GLY A 63 37.88 -0.17 12.03
CA GLY A 63 38.51 0.14 10.73
C GLY A 63 37.59 0.60 9.58
N ILE A 64 36.29 0.87 9.78
CA ILE A 64 35.36 1.13 8.64
C ILE A 64 34.72 2.54 8.66
N TYR A 65 35.21 3.47 9.49
CA TYR A 65 34.77 4.87 9.44
C TYR A 65 35.32 5.68 8.25
N ASN A 66 35.88 5.05 7.22
CA ASN A 66 36.44 5.74 6.03
C ASN A 66 36.11 5.08 4.67
N ILE A 67 34.94 4.46 4.51
CA ILE A 67 34.39 4.18 3.16
C ILE A 67 33.05 4.89 3.02
N ALA A 68 33.12 6.22 3.00
CA ALA A 68 32.04 7.10 2.60
C ALA A 68 32.53 8.02 1.49
N GLN A 69 33.04 7.44 0.40
CA GLN A 69 33.07 8.06 -0.93
C GLN A 69 32.70 7.00 -1.98
N ILE A 70 31.47 6.48 -1.86
CA ILE A 70 30.77 6.04 -3.07
C ILE A 70 30.47 7.33 -3.81
N GLN A 71 31.17 7.55 -4.92
CA GLN A 71 30.83 8.63 -5.86
C GLN A 71 29.34 8.52 -6.15
N LEU A 72 28.56 9.50 -5.68
CA LEU A 72 27.22 9.71 -6.20
C LEU A 72 27.36 9.73 -7.73
N PRO A 73 26.50 9.02 -8.47
CA PRO A 73 26.37 9.31 -9.89
C PRO A 73 26.12 10.81 -9.98
N LYS A 74 26.92 11.51 -10.79
CA LYS A 74 26.66 12.92 -11.11
C LYS A 74 25.17 13.06 -11.34
N GLN A 75 24.57 13.94 -10.53
CA GLN A 75 23.20 14.39 -10.66
C GLN A 75 23.00 14.75 -12.13
N HIS A 76 22.36 13.85 -12.88
CA HIS A 76 21.82 14.23 -14.17
C HIS A 76 20.84 15.35 -13.83
N ASP A 77 21.09 16.51 -14.43
CA ASP A 77 20.13 17.59 -14.49
C ASP A 77 18.74 17.01 -14.72
N TYR A 78 17.75 17.63 -14.11
CA TYR A 78 16.33 17.40 -14.38
C TYR A 78 15.97 17.86 -15.81
N ASP A 79 16.80 17.56 -16.80
CA ASP A 79 16.39 17.44 -18.18
C ASP A 79 15.61 16.13 -18.25
N GLY A 80 14.29 16.28 -18.38
CA GLY A 80 13.37 15.16 -18.45
C GLY A 80 13.91 14.09 -19.38
N VAL A 81 13.99 12.86 -18.88
CA VAL A 81 14.18 11.68 -19.74
C VAL A 81 13.03 11.70 -20.73
N GLN A 82 13.27 12.29 -21.90
CA GLN A 82 12.43 12.11 -23.07
C GLN A 82 12.56 10.63 -23.40
N LEU A 83 11.61 9.85 -22.89
CA LEU A 83 11.31 8.54 -23.47
C LEU A 83 11.28 8.74 -24.99
N PRO A 84 12.00 7.91 -25.77
CA PRO A 84 11.98 8.05 -27.21
C PRO A 84 10.52 8.12 -27.68
N PRO A 85 10.19 9.02 -28.64
CA PRO A 85 8.84 9.13 -29.14
C PRO A 85 8.36 7.72 -29.52
N PRO A 86 7.13 7.34 -29.17
CA PRO A 86 6.65 5.98 -29.42
C PRO A 86 6.89 5.68 -30.89
N SER A 87 7.68 4.63 -31.15
CA SER A 87 7.85 4.08 -32.49
C SER A 87 6.46 3.95 -33.09
N PHE A 88 6.20 4.61 -34.23
CA PHE A 88 4.92 4.56 -34.91
C PHE A 88 4.68 3.13 -35.40
N LEU A 89 4.21 2.27 -34.50
CA LEU A 89 3.70 0.96 -34.86
C LEU A 89 2.53 1.20 -35.82
N PRO A 90 2.39 0.36 -36.86
CA PRO A 90 1.27 0.48 -37.77
C PRO A 90 -0.04 0.41 -36.96
N PRO A 91 -1.05 1.24 -37.30
CA PRO A 91 -2.32 1.25 -36.59
C PRO A 91 -2.87 -0.18 -36.53
N ARG A 92 -3.11 -0.67 -35.30
CA ARG A 92 -3.69 -2.00 -35.12
C ARG A 92 -5.01 -2.06 -35.89
N ASN A 93 -5.17 -3.08 -36.75
CA ASN A 93 -6.46 -3.35 -37.38
C ASN A 93 -7.43 -3.77 -36.27
N TYR A 94 -8.27 -2.83 -35.86
CA TYR A 94 -8.96 -2.88 -34.58
C TYR A 94 -10.44 -3.17 -34.78
N THR A 95 -10.83 -4.41 -34.49
CA THR A 95 -12.23 -4.83 -34.41
C THR A 95 -12.64 -4.92 -32.95
N SER A 96 -13.59 -4.09 -32.52
CA SER A 96 -14.02 -4.02 -31.12
C SER A 96 -15.18 -4.95 -30.81
N ASN A 97 -15.17 -5.61 -29.65
CA ASN A 97 -16.30 -6.37 -29.13
C ASN A 97 -17.42 -5.47 -28.55
N GLY A 98 -17.13 -4.21 -28.20
CA GLY A 98 -18.09 -3.28 -27.63
C GLY A 98 -17.46 -2.04 -26.99
N PHE A 99 -18.27 -1.21 -26.33
CA PHE A 99 -17.83 -0.01 -25.64
C PHE A 99 -17.91 -0.21 -24.12
N LEU A 100 -16.79 -0.01 -23.44
CA LEU A 100 -16.71 -0.05 -22.00
C LEU A 100 -16.69 1.38 -21.44
N ARG A 101 -17.75 1.75 -20.71
CA ARG A 101 -17.76 2.92 -19.82
C ARG A 101 -17.35 2.48 -18.43
N VAL A 102 -16.63 3.33 -17.70
CA VAL A 102 -16.17 3.03 -16.34
C VAL A 102 -16.35 4.23 -15.44
N SER A 103 -16.85 3.99 -14.23
CA SER A 103 -16.86 4.98 -13.14
C SER A 103 -15.93 4.50 -12.03
N CYS A 104 -14.80 5.18 -11.90
CA CYS A 104 -13.76 4.87 -10.92
C CYS A 104 -14.14 5.51 -9.58
N ASN A 105 -14.43 4.67 -8.59
CA ASN A 105 -14.86 5.10 -7.25
C ASN A 105 -13.68 5.23 -6.26
N GLY A 106 -13.92 5.99 -5.19
CA GLY A 106 -12.97 6.19 -4.09
C GLY A 106 -12.03 7.38 -4.30
N GLY A 107 -10.96 7.46 -3.51
CA GLY A 107 -10.01 8.58 -3.56
C GLY A 107 -9.08 8.48 -4.77
N LEU A 108 -8.29 9.54 -5.03
CA LEU A 108 -7.36 9.63 -6.17
C LEU A 108 -6.61 8.32 -6.45
N ASN A 109 -5.97 7.75 -5.42
CA ASN A 109 -5.11 6.58 -5.57
C ASN A 109 -5.90 5.28 -5.85
N GLN A 110 -7.15 5.18 -5.40
CA GLN A 110 -8.04 4.07 -5.80
C GLN A 110 -8.47 4.23 -7.25
N MET A 111 -8.84 5.46 -7.66
CA MET A 111 -9.22 5.75 -9.04
C MET A 111 -8.05 5.48 -10.00
N ARG A 112 -6.82 5.86 -9.65
CA ARG A 112 -5.61 5.54 -10.42
C ARG A 112 -5.45 4.04 -10.67
N ALA A 113 -5.55 3.22 -9.61
CA ALA A 113 -5.47 1.77 -9.72
C ALA A 113 -6.62 1.19 -10.56
N ALA A 114 -7.84 1.68 -10.35
CA ALA A 114 -9.01 1.27 -11.12
C ALA A 114 -8.86 1.55 -12.62
N ILE A 115 -8.37 2.74 -13.01
CA ILE A 115 -8.12 3.08 -14.42
C ILE A 115 -7.16 2.08 -15.06
N CYS A 116 -6.09 1.72 -14.35
CA CYS A 116 -5.09 0.75 -14.82
C CYS A 116 -5.69 -0.65 -15.02
N ASP A 117 -6.50 -1.12 -14.08
CA ASP A 117 -7.23 -2.40 -14.20
C ASP A 117 -8.20 -2.37 -15.38
N MET A 118 -8.97 -1.28 -15.55
CA MET A 118 -9.99 -1.16 -16.59
C MET A 118 -9.40 -1.06 -18.00
N VAL A 119 -8.27 -0.37 -18.17
CA VAL A 119 -7.52 -0.37 -19.44
C VAL A 119 -7.07 -1.79 -19.79
N THR A 120 -6.60 -2.54 -18.80
CA THR A 120 -6.10 -3.91 -18.98
C THR A 120 -7.24 -4.85 -19.38
N ILE A 121 -8.39 -4.75 -18.71
CA ILE A 121 -9.60 -5.50 -19.08
C ILE A 121 -10.08 -5.13 -20.48
N ALA A 122 -10.07 -3.85 -20.83
CA ALA A 122 -10.45 -3.40 -22.17
C ALA A 122 -9.50 -3.96 -23.25
N ARG A 123 -8.19 -4.00 -22.99
CA ARG A 123 -7.20 -4.65 -23.86
C ARG A 123 -7.46 -6.14 -23.99
N PHE A 124 -7.71 -6.82 -22.87
CA PHE A 124 -7.86 -8.26 -22.79
C PHE A 124 -9.11 -8.74 -23.55
N LEU A 125 -10.23 -8.04 -23.37
CA LEU A 125 -11.50 -8.33 -24.02
C LEU A 125 -11.67 -7.67 -25.40
N ASN A 126 -10.64 -6.98 -25.89
CA ASN A 126 -10.64 -6.26 -27.16
C ASN A 126 -11.84 -5.28 -27.28
N LEU A 127 -11.99 -4.43 -26.27
CA LEU A 127 -13.06 -3.45 -26.10
C LEU A 127 -12.58 -2.03 -26.36
N THR A 128 -13.49 -1.18 -26.83
CA THR A 128 -13.23 0.26 -26.94
C THR A 128 -13.51 0.89 -25.60
N LEU A 129 -12.47 1.39 -24.94
CA LEU A 129 -12.62 2.09 -23.67
C LEU A 129 -13.12 3.51 -23.92
N VAL A 130 -14.10 3.95 -23.14
CA VAL A 130 -14.47 5.36 -23.04
C VAL A 130 -13.63 6.00 -21.94
N VAL A 131 -13.15 7.24 -22.15
CA VAL A 131 -12.39 7.98 -21.12
C VAL A 131 -13.12 7.85 -19.76
N PRO A 132 -12.43 7.35 -18.72
CA PRO A 132 -13.04 7.06 -17.42
C PRO A 132 -13.76 8.25 -16.80
N GLU A 133 -14.87 7.97 -16.12
CA GLU A 133 -15.55 8.92 -15.25
C GLU A 133 -14.99 8.76 -13.83
N LEU A 134 -14.71 9.88 -13.16
CA LEU A 134 -14.20 9.88 -11.78
C LEU A 134 -15.34 10.03 -10.78
N ASP A 135 -15.17 9.46 -9.59
CA ASP A 135 -16.12 9.58 -8.51
C ASP A 135 -16.33 11.04 -8.09
N LYS A 136 -17.59 11.40 -7.87
CA LYS A 136 -17.99 12.69 -7.30
C LYS A 136 -18.92 12.54 -6.11
N THR A 137 -19.17 11.30 -5.69
CA THR A 137 -20.23 10.93 -4.75
C THR A 137 -19.72 10.24 -3.49
N SER A 138 -18.48 9.73 -3.52
CA SER A 138 -17.79 9.22 -2.32
C SER A 138 -17.49 10.32 -1.29
N PHE A 139 -16.94 9.93 -0.14
CA PHE A 139 -16.63 10.77 1.02
C PHE A 139 -16.03 12.15 0.68
N TRP A 140 -15.04 12.21 -0.22
CA TRP A 140 -14.39 13.48 -0.58
C TRP A 140 -15.21 14.38 -1.50
N ALA A 141 -16.25 13.84 -2.15
CA ALA A 141 -17.19 14.55 -3.03
C ALA A 141 -16.51 15.51 -4.03
N ASP A 142 -15.36 15.09 -4.57
CA ASP A 142 -14.55 15.94 -5.44
C ASP A 142 -15.26 16.18 -6.79
N PRO A 143 -15.41 17.44 -7.25
CA PRO A 143 -16.13 17.73 -8.49
C PRO A 143 -15.29 17.46 -9.75
N SER A 144 -13.98 17.18 -9.62
CA SER A 144 -13.04 17.03 -10.72
C SER A 144 -13.46 15.94 -11.71
N ASN A 145 -13.31 16.24 -12.99
CA ASN A 145 -13.40 15.26 -14.07
C ASN A 145 -12.03 14.65 -14.36
N PHE A 146 -12.00 13.63 -15.22
CA PHE A 146 -10.75 13.00 -15.65
C PHE A 146 -9.75 14.03 -16.20
N GLN A 147 -10.20 14.96 -17.05
CA GLN A 147 -9.33 15.97 -17.66
C GLN A 147 -8.81 17.04 -16.70
N ASP A 148 -9.41 17.16 -15.52
CA ASP A 148 -8.97 18.13 -14.51
C ASP A 148 -7.78 17.56 -13.72
N ILE A 149 -7.63 16.23 -13.70
CA ILE A 149 -6.57 15.50 -12.97
C ILE A 149 -5.53 14.91 -13.90
N PHE A 150 -5.93 14.34 -15.04
CA PHE A 150 -5.05 13.62 -15.97
C PHE A 150 -5.08 14.22 -17.38
N ASP A 151 -3.93 14.18 -18.06
CA ASP A 151 -3.84 14.59 -19.47
C ASP A 151 -4.54 13.56 -20.39
N VAL A 152 -5.76 13.91 -20.84
CA VAL A 152 -6.57 13.07 -21.73
C VAL A 152 -5.87 12.79 -23.06
N LYS A 153 -5.19 13.78 -23.64
CA LYS A 153 -4.56 13.60 -24.95
C LYS A 153 -3.40 12.62 -24.82
N HIS A 154 -2.53 12.84 -23.83
CA HIS A 154 -1.43 11.92 -23.54
C HIS A 154 -1.93 10.51 -23.19
N PHE A 155 -2.99 10.38 -22.40
CA PHE A 155 -3.60 9.09 -22.05
C PHE A 155 -4.07 8.31 -23.30
N ILE A 156 -4.77 8.97 -24.22
CA ILE A 156 -5.24 8.34 -25.47
C ILE A 156 -4.06 8.00 -26.39
N ASP A 157 -3.14 8.95 -26.59
CA ASP A 157 -2.03 8.80 -27.54
C ASP A 157 -1.02 7.76 -27.08
N SER A 158 -0.71 7.68 -25.78
CA SER A 158 0.27 6.73 -25.23
C SER A 158 -0.22 5.28 -25.22
N LEU A 159 -1.53 5.06 -25.34
CA LEU A 159 -2.16 3.73 -25.32
C LEU A 159 -2.76 3.31 -26.67
N ARG A 160 -2.62 4.13 -27.71
CA ARG A 160 -3.22 3.92 -29.05
C ARG A 160 -2.94 2.55 -29.67
N ASP A 161 -1.77 1.97 -29.41
CA ASP A 161 -1.36 0.67 -29.97
C ASP A 161 -1.82 -0.51 -29.09
N GLN A 162 -2.29 -0.23 -27.88
CA GLN A 162 -2.75 -1.23 -26.91
C GLN A 162 -4.27 -1.32 -26.91
N VAL A 163 -4.96 -0.22 -26.67
CA VAL A 163 -6.41 -0.15 -26.54
C VAL A 163 -6.96 1.06 -27.28
N ARG A 164 -8.10 0.91 -27.96
CA ARG A 164 -8.77 2.07 -28.56
C ARG A 164 -9.54 2.82 -27.47
N ILE A 165 -9.20 4.09 -27.28
CA ILE A 165 -9.85 4.97 -26.30
C ILE A 165 -10.61 6.08 -27.03
N VAL A 166 -11.86 6.33 -26.63
CA VAL A 166 -12.70 7.41 -27.17
C VAL A 166 -13.22 8.31 -26.06
N LYS A 167 -13.40 9.60 -26.33
CA LYS A 167 -13.93 10.56 -25.33
C LYS A 167 -15.39 10.31 -24.95
N ARG A 168 -16.17 9.72 -25.86
CA ARG A 168 -17.60 9.43 -25.65
C ARG A 168 -18.06 8.27 -26.52
N VAL A 169 -19.10 7.58 -26.08
CA VAL A 169 -19.78 6.56 -26.88
C VAL A 169 -20.36 7.22 -28.15
N PRO A 170 -20.16 6.62 -29.35
CA PRO A 170 -20.76 7.14 -30.57
C PRO A 170 -22.29 7.19 -30.49
N LYS A 171 -22.90 8.28 -30.98
CA LYS A 171 -24.36 8.53 -30.89
C LYS A 171 -25.23 7.40 -31.43
N ARG A 172 -24.74 6.60 -32.39
CA ARG A 172 -25.44 5.43 -32.96
C ARG A 172 -25.69 4.31 -31.96
N PHE A 173 -24.98 4.27 -30.84
CA PHE A 173 -25.17 3.32 -29.74
C PHE A 173 -25.95 3.92 -28.56
N SER A 174 -26.78 4.94 -28.83
CA SER A 174 -27.66 5.53 -27.82
C SER A 174 -29.02 4.81 -27.77
N SER A 175 -29.76 5.05 -26.69
CA SER A 175 -31.14 4.56 -26.51
C SER A 175 -32.07 4.94 -27.65
N LYS A 176 -31.84 6.09 -28.30
CA LYS A 176 -32.60 6.52 -29.50
C LYS A 176 -32.55 5.49 -30.63
N TYR A 177 -31.48 4.70 -30.72
CA TYR A 177 -31.30 3.66 -31.74
C TYR A 177 -31.52 2.24 -31.18
N GLY A 178 -32.21 2.10 -30.05
CA GLY A 178 -32.56 0.80 -29.46
C GLY A 178 -31.45 0.14 -28.64
N TYR A 179 -30.33 0.82 -28.39
CA TYR A 179 -29.26 0.30 -27.54
C TYR A 179 -29.48 0.68 -26.08
N SER A 180 -29.49 -0.30 -25.18
CA SER A 180 -29.47 -0.08 -23.73
C SER A 180 -28.07 -0.32 -23.17
N THR A 181 -27.59 0.64 -22.37
CA THR A 181 -26.35 0.43 -21.60
C THR A 181 -26.65 -0.45 -20.41
N LEU A 182 -25.91 -1.54 -20.24
CA LEU A 182 -25.97 -2.36 -19.03
C LEU A 182 -25.00 -1.79 -17.99
N GLU A 183 -25.53 -1.28 -16.89
CA GLU A 183 -24.73 -0.83 -15.75
C GLU A 183 -24.56 -1.96 -14.73
N MET A 184 -23.33 -2.25 -14.32
CA MET A 184 -23.04 -3.32 -13.35
C MET A 184 -21.67 -3.15 -12.68
N PRO A 185 -21.49 -3.58 -11.42
CA PRO A 185 -20.18 -3.67 -10.81
C PRO A 185 -19.53 -5.02 -11.12
N PRO A 186 -18.28 -5.08 -11.61
CA PRO A 186 -17.57 -6.34 -11.70
C PRO A 186 -17.34 -6.97 -10.31
N VAL A 187 -17.15 -8.28 -10.26
CA VAL A 187 -16.78 -8.98 -9.02
C VAL A 187 -15.35 -8.60 -8.62
N SER A 188 -15.15 -8.32 -7.32
CA SER A 188 -13.83 -7.92 -6.80
C SER A 188 -12.80 -9.03 -6.96
N TRP A 189 -11.57 -8.66 -7.32
CA TRP A 189 -10.42 -9.57 -7.47
C TRP A 189 -10.65 -10.71 -8.46
N SER A 190 -11.43 -10.47 -9.52
CA SER A 190 -11.70 -11.46 -10.55
C SER A 190 -10.50 -11.74 -11.45
N ASN A 191 -10.38 -13.00 -11.88
CA ASN A 191 -9.38 -13.46 -12.85
C ASN A 191 -9.89 -13.39 -14.29
N GLU A 192 -9.06 -13.82 -15.24
CA GLU A 192 -9.37 -13.84 -16.67
C GLU A 192 -10.62 -14.65 -17.02
N LYS A 193 -10.82 -15.80 -16.37
CA LYS A 193 -11.95 -16.69 -16.63
C LYS A 193 -13.27 -15.97 -16.40
N TYR A 194 -13.39 -15.20 -15.32
CA TYR A 194 -14.57 -14.37 -15.06
C TYR A 194 -14.84 -13.38 -16.21
N TYR A 195 -13.80 -12.70 -16.68
CA TYR A 195 -13.96 -11.71 -17.75
C TYR A 195 -14.30 -12.35 -19.10
N LEU A 196 -13.70 -13.48 -19.45
CA LEU A 196 -13.99 -14.18 -20.70
C LEU A 196 -15.35 -14.87 -20.70
N GLU A 197 -15.71 -15.56 -19.62
CA GLU A 197 -16.90 -16.42 -19.60
C GLU A 197 -18.16 -15.68 -19.16
N GLN A 198 -18.04 -14.67 -18.28
CA GLN A 198 -19.21 -13.98 -17.72
C GLN A 198 -19.39 -12.58 -18.31
N ILE A 199 -18.30 -11.83 -18.51
CA ILE A 199 -18.39 -10.43 -18.96
C ILE A 199 -18.45 -10.31 -20.49
N LEU A 200 -17.55 -10.98 -21.22
CA LEU A 200 -17.47 -10.86 -22.67
C LEU A 200 -18.81 -11.16 -23.38
N PRO A 201 -19.60 -12.19 -23.00
CA PRO A 201 -20.89 -12.46 -23.63
C PRO A 201 -21.90 -11.32 -23.49
N LEU A 202 -21.80 -10.50 -22.44
CA LEU A 202 -22.69 -9.35 -22.23
C LEU A 202 -22.48 -8.26 -23.27
N PHE A 203 -21.25 -8.08 -23.77
CA PHE A 203 -20.98 -7.16 -24.87
C PHE A 203 -21.61 -7.62 -26.19
N GLY A 204 -21.75 -8.94 -26.38
CA GLY A 204 -22.53 -9.50 -27.48
C GLY A 204 -23.99 -9.04 -27.48
N LYS A 205 -24.60 -8.94 -26.28
CA LYS A 205 -26.01 -8.59 -26.05
C LYS A 205 -26.27 -7.08 -26.03
N HIS A 206 -25.46 -6.31 -25.32
CA HIS A 206 -25.74 -4.89 -25.04
C HIS A 206 -24.90 -3.90 -25.87
N LYS A 207 -23.75 -4.34 -26.42
CA LYS A 207 -22.72 -3.52 -27.09
C LYS A 207 -22.08 -2.41 -26.23
N VAL A 208 -22.77 -1.86 -25.24
CA VAL A 208 -22.27 -0.86 -24.29
C VAL A 208 -22.51 -1.36 -22.88
N LEU A 209 -21.43 -1.57 -22.13
CA LEU A 209 -21.49 -1.84 -20.70
C LEU A 209 -20.90 -0.65 -19.94
N HIS A 210 -21.45 -0.38 -18.76
CA HIS A 210 -20.95 0.60 -17.83
C HIS A 210 -20.58 -0.10 -16.53
N PHE A 211 -19.28 -0.20 -16.27
CA PHE A 211 -18.81 -0.67 -14.98
C PHE A 211 -18.88 0.44 -13.95
N ASN A 212 -19.81 0.31 -13.01
CA ASN A 212 -19.84 1.15 -11.83
C ASN A 212 -18.96 0.52 -10.73
N LYS A 213 -18.41 1.35 -9.84
CA LYS A 213 -17.55 0.93 -8.72
C LYS A 213 -16.36 0.05 -9.13
N THR A 214 -15.43 0.57 -9.92
CA THR A 214 -14.33 -0.22 -10.50
C THR A 214 -13.10 -0.43 -9.61
N ASP A 215 -13.17 -0.13 -8.32
CA ASP A 215 -12.07 -0.39 -7.37
C ASP A 215 -11.83 -1.89 -7.13
N THR A 216 -10.56 -2.34 -7.18
CA THR A 216 -10.14 -3.73 -6.83
C THR A 216 -10.89 -4.83 -7.59
N ARG A 217 -11.06 -4.68 -8.92
CA ARG A 217 -11.84 -5.61 -9.74
C ARG A 217 -11.01 -6.65 -10.48
N LEU A 218 -9.71 -6.46 -10.57
CA LEU A 218 -8.80 -7.37 -11.24
C LEU A 218 -7.88 -8.04 -10.21
N ALA A 219 -7.64 -9.34 -10.38
CA ALA A 219 -6.75 -10.10 -9.51
C ALA A 219 -5.33 -9.51 -9.46
N ASN A 220 -4.65 -9.69 -8.33
CA ASN A 220 -3.25 -9.29 -8.19
C ASN A 220 -2.34 -10.19 -9.01
N ASN A 221 -2.50 -11.50 -8.88
CA ASN A 221 -1.67 -12.52 -9.53
C ASN A 221 -2.46 -13.32 -10.58
N GLY A 222 -1.75 -14.18 -11.32
CA GLY A 222 -2.36 -15.13 -12.25
C GLY A 222 -2.80 -14.54 -13.59
N LEU A 223 -2.41 -13.31 -13.90
CA LEU A 223 -2.60 -12.70 -15.22
C LEU A 223 -1.35 -12.91 -16.09
N PRO A 224 -1.50 -13.01 -17.42
CA PRO A 224 -0.40 -12.99 -18.37
C PRO A 224 0.53 -11.80 -18.16
N LEU A 225 1.83 -12.03 -18.40
CA LEU A 225 2.88 -11.05 -18.15
C LEU A 225 2.68 -9.76 -18.98
N ASP A 226 2.21 -9.87 -20.22
CA ASP A 226 1.93 -8.73 -21.08
C ASP A 226 0.79 -7.85 -20.54
N LEU A 227 -0.24 -8.43 -19.92
CA LEU A 227 -1.30 -7.68 -19.25
C LEU A 227 -0.80 -6.99 -17.99
N GLN A 228 0.07 -7.63 -17.20
CA GLN A 228 0.70 -6.99 -16.05
C GLN A 228 1.62 -5.84 -16.48
N LYS A 229 2.44 -6.04 -17.53
CA LYS A 229 3.26 -4.98 -18.16
C LYS A 229 2.39 -3.85 -18.73
N LEU A 230 1.19 -4.13 -19.22
CA LEU A 230 0.24 -3.08 -19.60
C LEU A 230 -0.23 -2.28 -18.38
N ARG A 231 -0.59 -2.91 -17.25
CA ARG A 231 -0.93 -2.18 -16.00
C ARG A 231 0.20 -1.25 -15.58
N CYS A 232 1.45 -1.70 -15.69
CA CYS A 232 2.64 -0.88 -15.46
C CYS A 232 2.68 0.34 -16.36
N ARG A 233 2.58 0.13 -17.68
CA ARG A 233 2.60 1.20 -18.69
C ARG A 233 1.48 2.21 -18.43
N VAL A 234 0.29 1.74 -18.07
CA VAL A 234 -0.82 2.65 -17.75
C VAL A 234 -0.46 3.49 -16.53
N ASN A 235 -0.13 2.86 -15.41
CA ASN A 235 0.08 3.54 -14.12
C ASN A 235 1.24 4.55 -14.13
N TYR A 236 2.37 4.17 -14.74
CA TYR A 236 3.62 4.95 -14.65
C TYR A 236 3.88 5.83 -15.88
N GLN A 237 3.23 5.56 -17.01
CA GLN A 237 3.50 6.29 -18.26
C GLN A 237 2.25 6.96 -18.85
N ALA A 238 1.09 6.28 -18.87
CA ALA A 238 -0.09 6.78 -19.57
C ALA A 238 -0.95 7.74 -18.73
N ILE A 239 -1.13 7.49 -17.43
CA ILE A 239 -1.90 8.38 -16.53
C ILE A 239 -1.01 9.44 -15.90
N LYS A 240 -0.57 10.39 -16.73
CA LYS A 240 0.11 11.61 -16.29
C LYS A 240 -0.88 12.63 -15.74
N PHE A 241 -0.46 13.34 -14.69
CA PHE A 241 -1.26 14.45 -14.18
C PHE A 241 -1.33 15.58 -15.21
N THR A 242 -2.28 16.50 -15.07
CA THR A 242 -2.35 17.68 -15.94
C THR A 242 -1.07 18.53 -15.82
N PRO A 243 -0.68 19.28 -16.88
CA PRO A 243 0.49 20.14 -16.83
C PRO A 243 0.49 21.13 -15.66
N GLN A 244 -0.69 21.58 -15.22
CA GLN A 244 -0.85 22.49 -14.08
C GLN A 244 -0.44 21.82 -12.77
N ILE A 245 -0.94 20.60 -12.51
CA ILE A 245 -0.57 19.80 -11.33
C ILE A 245 0.92 19.45 -11.38
N GLU A 246 1.43 18.99 -12.53
CA GLU A 246 2.84 18.63 -12.66
C GLU A 246 3.76 19.83 -12.44
N LYS A 247 3.44 21.00 -13.00
CA LYS A 247 4.22 22.23 -12.80
C LYS A 247 4.30 22.61 -11.32
N LEU A 248 3.18 22.59 -10.61
CA LEU A 248 3.15 22.93 -9.19
C LEU A 248 3.84 21.86 -8.32
N GLY A 249 3.62 20.58 -8.62
CA GLY A 249 4.29 19.48 -7.95
C GLY A 249 5.80 19.54 -8.11
N HIS A 250 6.30 19.82 -9.32
CA HIS A 250 7.73 20.02 -9.56
C HIS A 250 8.28 21.25 -8.83
N LYS A 251 7.51 22.35 -8.72
CA LYS A 251 7.88 23.51 -7.90
C LYS A 251 8.08 23.11 -6.43
N LEU A 252 7.11 22.40 -5.84
CA LEU A 252 7.21 21.88 -4.47
C LEU A 252 8.45 21.00 -4.26
N ILE A 253 8.65 20.03 -5.16
CA ILE A 253 9.80 19.10 -5.08
C ILE A 253 11.12 19.86 -5.13
N ARG A 254 11.23 20.85 -6.02
CA ARG A 254 12.43 21.67 -6.15
C ARG A 254 12.73 22.45 -4.86
N MET A 255 11.73 23.16 -4.34
CA MET A 255 11.86 23.93 -3.09
C MET A 255 12.28 23.05 -1.90
N LEU A 256 11.79 21.81 -1.85
CA LEU A 256 12.17 20.85 -0.82
C LEU A 256 13.62 20.40 -0.97
N HIS A 257 14.04 20.02 -2.18
CA HIS A 257 15.41 19.57 -2.44
C HIS A 257 16.46 20.68 -2.32
N GLU A 258 16.11 21.93 -2.62
CA GLU A 258 16.99 23.10 -2.42
C GLU A 258 17.39 23.28 -0.95
N LYS A 259 16.56 22.81 -0.01
CA LYS A 259 16.84 22.83 1.44
C LYS A 259 17.61 21.59 1.93
N GLY A 260 17.75 20.56 1.08
CA GLY A 260 18.46 19.33 1.37
C GLY A 260 17.60 18.07 1.27
N PRO A 261 18.15 16.90 1.67
CA PRO A 261 17.40 15.66 1.71
C PRO A 261 16.22 15.74 2.68
N PHE A 262 15.08 15.19 2.29
CA PHE A 262 13.87 15.22 3.13
C PHE A 262 13.14 13.88 3.20
N VAL A 263 12.38 13.72 4.29
CA VAL A 263 11.47 12.60 4.52
C VAL A 263 10.06 13.02 4.12
N ALA A 264 9.39 12.25 3.27
CA ALA A 264 7.95 12.37 3.11
C ALA A 264 7.25 11.43 4.10
N LEU A 265 6.59 12.03 5.09
CA LEU A 265 5.78 11.33 6.08
C LEU A 265 4.31 11.35 5.64
N HIS A 266 3.80 10.20 5.21
CA HIS A 266 2.37 10.06 4.92
C HIS A 266 1.61 9.77 6.22
N LEU A 267 1.17 10.86 6.86
CA LEU A 267 0.55 10.88 8.17
C LEU A 267 -0.97 10.74 8.04
N ARG A 268 -1.46 9.50 7.95
CA ARG A 268 -2.88 9.19 7.72
C ARG A 268 -3.72 9.28 9.01
N TYR A 269 -3.71 10.43 9.67
CA TYR A 269 -4.45 10.70 10.92
C TYR A 269 -5.61 11.69 10.69
N GLU A 270 -6.30 11.56 9.56
CA GLU A 270 -7.47 12.38 9.23
C GLU A 270 -8.77 11.75 9.77
N MET A 271 -9.77 12.61 10.00
CA MET A 271 -11.03 12.24 10.62
C MET A 271 -11.76 11.09 9.89
N ASP A 272 -11.69 11.06 8.55
CA ASP A 272 -12.31 10.02 7.73
C ASP A 272 -11.69 8.65 7.96
N MET A 273 -10.35 8.59 8.04
CA MET A 273 -9.61 7.37 8.30
C MET A 273 -9.91 6.86 9.71
N LEU A 274 -9.85 7.74 10.71
CA LEU A 274 -10.08 7.37 12.12
C LEU A 274 -11.52 6.90 12.36
N ALA A 275 -12.50 7.57 11.76
CA ALA A 275 -13.90 7.16 11.84
C ALA A 275 -14.13 5.81 11.15
N PHE A 276 -13.54 5.61 9.96
CA PHE A 276 -13.65 4.35 9.22
C PHE A 276 -13.00 3.18 9.97
N SER A 277 -11.80 3.36 10.53
CA SER A 277 -11.09 2.30 11.25
C SER A 277 -11.55 2.12 12.70
N GLY A 278 -12.34 3.06 13.24
CA GLY A 278 -12.76 3.07 14.64
C GLY A 278 -11.62 3.32 15.62
N CYS A 279 -10.54 3.96 15.18
CA CYS A 279 -9.34 4.18 15.98
C CYS A 279 -9.42 5.52 16.71
N THR A 280 -9.35 5.47 18.03
CA THR A 280 -9.54 6.62 18.93
C THR A 280 -8.36 6.86 19.86
N GLN A 281 -7.23 6.16 19.67
CA GLN A 281 -6.03 6.36 20.49
C GLN A 281 -5.60 7.83 20.48
N GLY A 282 -5.43 8.41 21.66
CA GLY A 282 -5.05 9.81 21.83
C GLY A 282 -6.21 10.80 21.68
N CYS A 283 -7.37 10.41 21.14
CA CYS A 283 -8.56 11.26 21.06
C CYS A 283 -9.15 11.54 22.46
N THR A 284 -9.80 12.69 22.61
CA THR A 284 -10.70 12.95 23.75
C THR A 284 -12.01 12.18 23.60
N ASP A 285 -12.79 12.03 24.68
CA ASP A 285 -14.10 11.37 24.64
C ASP A 285 -15.04 12.02 23.60
N LYS A 286 -15.01 13.35 23.51
CA LYS A 286 -15.78 14.09 22.52
C LYS A 286 -15.32 13.78 21.09
N GLU A 287 -14.01 13.78 20.86
CA GLU A 287 -13.43 13.44 19.55
C GLU A 287 -13.80 12.00 19.15
N ALA A 288 -13.73 11.05 20.08
CA ALA A 288 -14.12 9.67 19.86
C ALA A 288 -15.62 9.52 19.50
N GLU A 289 -16.50 10.27 20.18
CA GLU A 289 -17.93 10.27 19.89
C GLU A 289 -18.25 10.92 18.53
N ASP A 290 -17.55 11.99 18.14
CA ASP A 290 -17.70 12.61 16.82
C ASP A 290 -17.30 11.63 15.70
N LEU A 291 -16.20 10.89 15.87
CA LEU A 291 -15.78 9.82 14.96
C LEU A 291 -16.82 8.69 14.90
N LYS A 292 -17.40 8.30 16.03
CA LYS A 292 -18.48 7.30 16.08
C LYS A 292 -19.70 7.79 15.30
N ARG A 293 -20.16 9.02 15.54
CA ARG A 293 -21.29 9.62 14.83
C ARG A 293 -21.07 9.66 13.33
N MET A 294 -19.88 10.10 12.90
CA MET A 294 -19.50 10.10 11.49
C MET A 294 -19.60 8.71 10.88
N ARG A 295 -19.04 7.70 11.56
CA ARG A 295 -19.08 6.32 11.08
C ARG A 295 -20.50 5.82 10.88
N TYR A 296 -21.43 6.17 11.76
CA TYR A 296 -22.85 5.84 11.63
C TYR A 296 -23.54 6.60 10.50
N ALA A 297 -23.13 7.84 10.21
CA ALA A 297 -23.71 8.68 9.16
C ALA A 297 -23.46 8.15 7.73
N PHE A 298 -22.45 7.29 7.51
CA PHE A 298 -22.12 6.72 6.21
C PHE A 298 -22.61 5.26 6.06
N PRO A 299 -23.74 4.97 5.39
CA PRO A 299 -24.37 3.64 5.40
C PRO A 299 -23.51 2.52 4.80
N TRP A 300 -22.64 2.83 3.85
CA TRP A 300 -21.80 1.83 3.16
C TRP A 300 -20.58 1.37 3.98
N TRP A 301 -20.24 2.04 5.08
CA TRP A 301 -19.24 1.53 6.04
C TRP A 301 -19.90 0.46 6.91
N ARG A 302 -19.63 -0.81 6.60
CA ARG A 302 -20.39 -1.95 7.16
C ARG A 302 -20.18 -2.13 8.67
N GLU A 303 -18.96 -1.92 9.13
CA GLU A 303 -18.61 -2.13 10.53
C GLU A 303 -18.85 -0.86 11.34
N LYS A 304 -19.73 -0.94 12.35
CA LYS A 304 -20.23 0.21 13.11
C LYS A 304 -19.81 0.21 14.57
N GLU A 305 -19.66 -0.96 15.17
CA GLU A 305 -19.15 -1.12 16.52
C GLU A 305 -17.76 -1.75 16.40
N ILE A 306 -16.75 -1.04 16.88
CA ILE A 306 -15.33 -1.42 16.76
C ILE A 306 -14.67 -1.09 18.09
N VAL A 307 -13.92 -2.06 18.62
CA VAL A 307 -13.05 -1.86 19.79
C VAL A 307 -11.72 -1.29 19.31
N SER A 308 -11.48 -0.03 19.63
CA SER A 308 -10.32 0.75 19.16
C SER A 308 -8.99 0.10 19.58
N GLU A 309 -8.91 -0.33 20.83
CA GLU A 309 -7.72 -0.94 21.44
C GLU A 309 -7.35 -2.26 20.77
N GLU A 310 -8.35 -3.07 20.41
CA GLU A 310 -8.16 -4.32 19.69
C GLU A 310 -7.63 -4.05 18.27
N ARG A 311 -8.22 -3.09 17.54
CA ARG A 311 -7.74 -2.70 16.22
C ARG A 311 -6.32 -2.15 16.25
N ARG A 312 -6.01 -1.34 17.28
CA ARG A 312 -4.66 -0.78 17.46
C ARG A 312 -3.66 -1.89 17.73
N SER A 313 -3.93 -2.82 18.66
CA SER A 313 -3.01 -3.92 18.97
C SER A 313 -2.77 -4.85 17.78
N GLN A 314 -3.74 -5.01 16.88
CA GLN A 314 -3.59 -5.74 15.61
C GLN A 314 -2.80 -4.96 14.54
N GLY A 315 -2.44 -3.69 14.79
CA GLY A 315 -1.75 -2.83 13.82
C GLY A 315 -2.66 -2.33 12.69
N LEU A 316 -3.98 -2.30 12.93
CA LEU A 316 -5.00 -1.86 11.96
C LEU A 316 -5.38 -0.39 12.12
N CYS A 317 -4.74 0.33 13.05
CA CYS A 317 -4.88 1.78 13.22
C CYS A 317 -3.71 2.54 12.58
N PRO A 318 -3.92 3.78 12.13
CA PRO A 318 -2.82 4.70 11.87
C PRO A 318 -2.12 5.03 13.19
N LEU A 319 -0.80 5.23 13.16
CA LEU A 319 -0.09 5.76 14.32
C LEU A 319 -0.51 7.21 14.60
N THR A 320 -0.62 7.58 15.87
CA THR A 320 -0.85 8.98 16.25
C THR A 320 0.41 9.82 16.00
N PRO A 321 0.31 11.14 15.80
CA PRO A 321 1.49 11.99 15.64
C PRO A 321 2.50 11.92 16.81
N GLU A 322 2.02 11.68 18.04
CA GLU A 322 2.86 11.45 19.23
C GLU A 322 3.65 10.13 19.12
N GLU A 323 2.98 9.04 18.72
CA GLU A 323 3.63 7.75 18.48
C GLU A 323 4.66 7.86 17.36
N VAL A 324 4.32 8.59 16.29
CA VAL A 324 5.23 8.86 15.17
C VAL A 324 6.47 9.61 15.64
N ALA A 325 6.33 10.59 16.53
CA ALA A 325 7.48 11.32 17.08
C ALA A 325 8.45 10.39 17.84
N LEU A 326 7.93 9.43 18.61
CA LEU A 326 8.73 8.40 19.29
C LEU A 326 9.42 7.48 18.28
N VAL A 327 8.66 6.94 17.32
CA VAL A 327 9.15 5.97 16.33
C VAL A 327 10.22 6.59 15.43
N LEU A 328 10.04 7.81 14.94
CA LEU A 328 11.04 8.46 14.08
C LEU A 328 12.35 8.72 14.83
N ARG A 329 12.29 9.18 16.09
CA ARG A 329 13.50 9.35 16.92
C ARG A 329 14.19 8.00 17.17
N ALA A 330 13.42 6.95 17.45
CA ALA A 330 13.94 5.60 17.64
C ALA A 330 14.60 5.03 16.37
N LEU A 331 14.07 5.34 15.18
CA LEU A 331 14.67 5.00 13.89
C LEU A 331 15.94 5.81 13.56
N GLY A 332 16.31 6.78 14.40
CA GLY A 332 17.54 7.57 14.27
C GLY A 332 17.39 8.89 13.51
N PHE A 333 16.17 9.35 13.23
CA PHE A 333 15.97 10.68 12.67
C PHE A 333 16.21 11.75 13.74
N GLY A 334 17.10 12.70 13.45
CA GLY A 334 17.44 13.83 14.31
C GLY A 334 16.54 15.05 14.10
N ARG A 335 16.70 16.08 14.94
CA ARG A 335 15.89 17.31 14.92
C ARG A 335 16.06 18.12 13.64
N GLU A 336 17.21 18.00 13.00
CA GLU A 336 17.60 18.59 11.73
C GLU A 336 16.99 17.87 10.50
N THR A 337 16.24 16.78 10.71
CA THR A 337 15.54 16.10 9.62
C THR A 337 14.44 16.99 9.07
N GLN A 338 14.53 17.35 7.79
CA GLN A 338 13.45 17.99 7.07
C GLN A 338 12.34 16.97 6.78
N ILE A 339 11.12 17.23 7.25
CA ILE A 339 9.98 16.33 7.07
C ILE A 339 8.87 17.08 6.32
N TYR A 340 8.46 16.54 5.18
CA TYR A 340 7.25 16.94 4.48
C TYR A 340 6.09 16.06 4.94
N ILE A 341 5.03 16.66 5.49
CA ILE A 341 3.80 15.93 5.83
C ILE A 341 2.91 15.85 4.59
N ALA A 342 2.75 14.63 4.08
CA ALA A 342 1.80 14.28 3.03
C ALA A 342 0.50 13.78 3.68
N ALA A 343 -0.43 14.70 3.93
CA ALA A 343 -1.72 14.37 4.57
C ALA A 343 -2.78 15.42 4.24
N GLY A 344 -4.04 15.05 4.47
CA GLY A 344 -5.13 16.00 4.65
C GLY A 344 -5.07 16.70 6.01
N GLU A 345 -6.21 17.21 6.47
CA GLU A 345 -6.31 17.83 7.80
C GLU A 345 -6.16 16.78 8.90
N ILE A 346 -5.14 16.98 9.75
CA ILE A 346 -4.87 16.11 10.89
C ILE A 346 -5.92 16.34 11.98
N TYR A 347 -6.58 15.27 12.41
CA TYR A 347 -7.63 15.36 13.42
C TYR A 347 -7.06 15.77 14.78
N GLY A 348 -7.63 16.84 15.36
CA GLY A 348 -7.08 17.53 16.54
C GLY A 348 -6.07 18.64 16.22
N GLY A 349 -5.74 18.87 14.94
CA GLY A 349 -4.98 20.03 14.45
C GLY A 349 -3.58 20.19 15.07
N GLU A 350 -3.17 21.43 15.29
CA GLU A 350 -1.84 21.76 15.82
C GLU A 350 -1.60 21.20 17.23
N ARG A 351 -2.65 21.04 18.05
CA ARG A 351 -2.55 20.36 19.35
C ARG A 351 -2.00 18.94 19.19
N ARG A 352 -2.51 18.20 18.20
CA ARG A 352 -2.07 16.84 17.91
C ARG A 352 -0.65 16.81 17.34
N LEU A 353 -0.29 17.80 16.53
CA LEU A 353 1.05 17.88 15.91
C LEU A 353 2.14 18.42 16.84
N ALA A 354 1.81 18.96 18.01
CA ALA A 354 2.73 19.67 18.89
C ALA A 354 4.01 18.87 19.22
N GLN A 355 3.86 17.62 19.71
CA GLN A 355 5.02 16.78 20.07
C GLN A 355 5.87 16.40 18.85
N LEU A 356 5.21 16.16 17.71
CA LEU A 356 5.92 15.83 16.47
C LEU A 356 6.74 17.03 15.97
N ARG A 357 6.20 18.25 16.04
CA ARG A 357 6.91 19.49 15.70
C ARG A 357 8.03 19.84 16.68
N GLU A 358 7.85 19.55 17.96
CA GLU A 358 8.89 19.74 18.97
C GLU A 358 10.09 18.82 18.68
N ALA A 359 9.82 17.56 18.35
CA ALA A 359 10.84 16.59 17.95
C ALA A 359 11.50 16.94 16.60
N PHE A 360 10.73 17.49 15.65
CA PHE A 360 11.18 17.80 14.29
C PHE A 360 10.75 19.21 13.87
N PRO A 361 11.51 20.24 14.25
CA PRO A 361 11.14 21.65 13.99
C PRO A 361 11.11 22.03 12.51
N LEU A 362 11.74 21.25 11.62
CA LEU A 362 11.76 21.50 10.17
C LEU A 362 10.59 20.84 9.42
N ILE A 363 9.50 20.51 10.12
CA ILE A 363 8.27 20.00 9.50
C ILE A 363 7.60 21.07 8.64
N VAL A 364 7.33 20.70 7.39
CA VAL A 364 6.62 21.52 6.41
C VAL A 364 5.45 20.75 5.78
N LYS A 365 4.49 21.49 5.25
CA LYS A 365 3.39 20.98 4.41
C LYS A 365 3.26 21.87 3.17
N LYS A 366 2.59 21.40 2.13
CA LYS A 366 2.39 22.16 0.87
C LYS A 366 1.83 23.57 1.12
N GLU A 367 0.93 23.74 2.08
CA GLU A 367 0.33 25.03 2.47
C GLU A 367 1.31 26.00 3.14
N MET A 368 2.45 25.51 3.63
CA MET A 368 3.53 26.35 4.18
C MET A 368 4.56 26.74 3.12
N LEU A 369 4.62 26.01 2.00
CA LEU A 369 5.64 26.18 0.96
C LEU A 369 5.12 26.97 -0.23
N LEU A 370 3.83 26.89 -0.52
CA LEU A 370 3.22 27.54 -1.67
C LEU A 370 2.52 28.84 -1.29
N GLU A 371 2.51 29.78 -2.23
CA GLU A 371 1.73 31.01 -2.10
C GLU A 371 0.23 30.69 -2.17
N ARG A 372 -0.60 31.57 -1.60
CA ARG A 372 -2.06 31.38 -1.60
C ARG A 372 -2.62 31.27 -3.03
N ASP A 373 -2.08 32.06 -3.94
CA ASP A 373 -2.52 32.11 -5.35
C ASP A 373 -2.17 30.82 -6.10
N ASP A 374 -1.02 30.20 -5.80
CA ASP A 374 -0.63 28.90 -6.37
C ASP A 374 -1.65 27.80 -6.00
N LEU A 375 -2.13 27.83 -4.75
CA LEU A 375 -3.05 26.85 -4.19
C LEU A 375 -4.51 27.12 -4.52
N GLN A 376 -4.90 28.36 -4.80
CA GLN A 376 -6.30 28.77 -4.96
C GLN A 376 -7.04 27.92 -6.00
N GLN A 377 -6.38 27.58 -7.11
CA GLN A 377 -6.95 26.73 -8.16
C GLN A 377 -7.20 25.27 -7.74
N PHE A 378 -6.60 24.83 -6.63
CA PHE A 378 -6.63 23.43 -6.14
C PHE A 378 -7.43 23.25 -4.83
N GLN A 379 -7.73 24.32 -4.09
CA GLN A 379 -8.29 24.24 -2.73
C GLN A 379 -9.62 23.47 -2.62
N ASN A 380 -10.46 23.49 -3.66
CA ASN A 380 -11.75 22.77 -3.68
C ASN A 380 -11.66 21.41 -4.41
N HIS A 381 -10.45 20.95 -4.70
CA HIS A 381 -10.18 19.74 -5.47
C HIS A 381 -9.23 18.83 -4.68
N SER A 382 -9.78 18.14 -3.68
CA SER A 382 -9.07 17.20 -2.80
C SER A 382 -8.14 16.22 -3.54
N SER A 383 -8.55 15.75 -4.71
CA SER A 383 -7.80 14.81 -5.55
C SER A 383 -6.61 15.48 -6.21
N GLN A 384 -6.70 16.77 -6.57
CA GLN A 384 -5.55 17.51 -7.12
C GLN A 384 -4.55 17.84 -6.00
N MET A 385 -5.03 18.17 -4.80
CA MET A 385 -4.17 18.35 -3.61
C MET A 385 -3.45 17.05 -3.23
N ALA A 386 -4.15 15.91 -3.26
CA ALA A 386 -3.55 14.59 -3.04
C ALA A 386 -2.54 14.21 -4.15
N ALA A 387 -2.71 14.71 -5.38
CA ALA A 387 -1.76 14.49 -6.46
C ALA A 387 -0.41 15.17 -6.18
N LEU A 388 -0.42 16.38 -5.60
CA LEU A 388 0.80 17.07 -5.17
C LEU A 388 1.53 16.27 -4.08
N ASP A 389 0.81 15.79 -3.06
CA ASP A 389 1.37 14.95 -2.01
C ASP A 389 1.94 13.63 -2.57
N PHE A 390 1.28 13.04 -3.56
CA PHE A 390 1.76 11.85 -4.26
C PHE A 390 3.09 12.13 -4.97
N MET A 391 3.18 13.21 -5.74
CA MET A 391 4.41 13.58 -6.46
C MET A 391 5.57 13.82 -5.49
N VAL A 392 5.35 14.59 -4.42
CA VAL A 392 6.38 14.87 -3.41
C VAL A 392 6.82 13.60 -2.69
N SER A 393 5.88 12.72 -2.35
CA SER A 393 6.18 11.44 -1.68
C SER A 393 7.03 10.51 -2.54
N VAL A 394 6.73 10.41 -3.84
CA VAL A 394 7.55 9.65 -4.81
C VAL A 394 8.94 10.28 -4.95
N ALA A 395 9.03 11.61 -4.96
CA ALA A 395 10.29 12.33 -5.16
C ALA A 395 11.24 12.30 -3.94
N SER A 396 10.71 12.14 -2.72
CA SER A 396 11.46 12.21 -1.46
C SER A 396 12.64 11.21 -1.34
N ASN A 397 13.61 11.54 -0.49
CA ASN A 397 14.74 10.65 -0.19
C ASN A 397 14.29 9.42 0.62
N THR A 398 13.42 9.63 1.60
CA THR A 398 12.81 8.53 2.39
C THR A 398 11.30 8.74 2.48
N PHE A 399 10.53 7.70 2.15
CA PHE A 399 9.08 7.68 2.33
C PHE A 399 8.71 6.82 3.53
N ILE A 400 7.84 7.33 4.40
CA ILE A 400 7.36 6.63 5.60
C ILE A 400 5.84 6.80 5.71
N PRO A 401 5.03 5.76 5.44
CA PRO A 401 3.61 5.79 5.70
C PRO A 401 3.30 5.36 7.14
N THR A 402 2.45 6.12 7.83
CA THR A 402 1.93 5.73 9.16
C THR A 402 0.75 4.75 9.06
N TYR A 403 0.20 4.61 7.85
CA TYR A 403 -0.86 3.66 7.55
C TYR A 403 -0.71 3.04 6.15
N ASP A 404 -0.97 1.73 6.03
CA ASP A 404 -1.01 0.98 4.77
C ASP A 404 -2.28 1.26 3.93
N GLY A 405 -2.48 2.53 3.60
CA GLY A 405 -3.59 2.99 2.77
C GLY A 405 -3.27 2.97 1.27
N ASN A 406 -4.25 3.34 0.43
CA ASN A 406 -4.10 3.31 -1.03
C ASN A 406 -2.95 4.18 -1.54
N MET A 407 -2.76 5.37 -0.95
CA MET A 407 -1.63 6.23 -1.31
C MET A 407 -0.28 5.61 -0.95
N ALA A 408 -0.16 5.04 0.26
CA ALA A 408 1.06 4.38 0.71
C ALA A 408 1.47 3.26 -0.26
N LYS A 409 0.52 2.41 -0.66
CA LYS A 409 0.74 1.33 -1.62
C LYS A 409 1.20 1.86 -2.98
N LEU A 410 0.48 2.80 -3.58
CA LEU A 410 0.85 3.32 -4.91
C LEU A 410 2.19 4.06 -4.89
N VAL A 411 2.51 4.82 -3.82
CA VAL A 411 3.81 5.47 -3.67
C VAL A 411 4.92 4.43 -3.52
N GLU A 412 4.72 3.39 -2.71
CA GLU A 412 5.66 2.29 -2.57
C GLU A 412 5.98 1.65 -3.93
N GLY A 413 4.95 1.24 -4.68
CA GLY A 413 5.14 0.62 -5.99
C GLY A 413 5.80 1.57 -7.00
N HIS A 414 5.46 2.86 -6.99
CA HIS A 414 6.14 3.84 -7.84
C HIS A 414 7.60 4.01 -7.46
N ARG A 415 7.93 4.04 -6.16
CA ARG A 415 9.32 4.12 -5.69
C ARG A 415 10.12 2.88 -6.02
N ARG A 416 9.49 1.68 -6.03
CA ARG A 416 10.09 0.44 -6.56
C ARG A 416 10.38 0.58 -8.07
N TYR A 417 9.38 0.99 -8.85
CA TYR A 417 9.50 1.20 -10.29
C TYR A 417 10.59 2.21 -10.67
N SER A 418 10.71 3.32 -9.92
CA SER A 418 11.68 4.40 -10.17
C SER A 418 13.04 4.19 -9.51
N GLY A 419 13.56 2.95 -9.55
CA GLY A 419 14.90 2.61 -9.07
C GLY A 419 15.01 2.34 -7.57
N PHE A 420 13.98 1.72 -6.96
CA PHE A 420 14.00 1.26 -5.55
C PHE A 420 14.37 2.34 -4.52
N ARG A 421 13.68 3.48 -4.57
CA ARG A 421 13.90 4.55 -3.58
C ARG A 421 13.49 4.11 -2.17
N LYS A 422 14.27 4.51 -1.15
CA LYS A 422 14.12 4.06 0.24
C LYS A 422 12.70 4.30 0.79
N THR A 423 12.01 3.22 1.15
CA THR A 423 10.70 3.27 1.81
C THR A 423 10.78 2.45 3.09
N ILE A 424 10.39 3.04 4.23
CA ILE A 424 10.39 2.36 5.53
C ILE A 424 8.94 1.97 5.84
N LEU A 425 8.62 0.68 5.67
CA LEU A 425 7.30 0.15 6.00
C LEU A 425 7.21 -0.24 7.47
N LEU A 426 6.48 0.58 8.23
CA LEU A 426 6.31 0.43 9.67
C LEU A 426 5.55 -0.85 10.03
N ASN A 427 6.15 -1.69 10.89
CA ASN A 427 5.48 -2.85 11.48
C ASN A 427 4.61 -2.40 12.67
N ARG A 428 3.43 -1.86 12.36
CA ARG A 428 2.55 -1.22 13.36
C ARG A 428 2.18 -2.14 14.53
N THR A 429 1.93 -3.42 14.29
CA THR A 429 1.64 -4.39 15.35
C THR A 429 2.77 -4.44 16.38
N LYS A 430 4.02 -4.52 15.92
CA LYS A 430 5.19 -4.51 16.82
C LYS A 430 5.50 -3.13 17.38
N LEU A 431 5.26 -2.07 16.63
CA LEU A 431 5.43 -0.71 17.13
C LEU A 431 4.47 -0.40 18.27
N VAL A 432 3.20 -0.80 18.17
CA VAL A 432 2.21 -0.62 19.24
C VAL A 432 2.67 -1.31 20.53
N GLU A 433 3.11 -2.57 20.44
CA GLU A 433 3.67 -3.31 21.58
C GLU A 433 4.85 -2.56 22.23
N LEU A 434 5.82 -2.13 21.42
CA LEU A 434 7.01 -1.41 21.89
C LEU A 434 6.67 -0.03 22.49
N VAL A 435 5.76 0.71 21.87
CA VAL A 435 5.30 2.02 22.34
C VAL A 435 4.61 1.88 23.69
N ASP A 436 3.71 0.91 23.83
CA ASP A 436 2.96 0.70 25.08
C ASP A 436 3.90 0.29 26.22
N MET A 437 4.86 -0.61 25.95
CA MET A 437 5.89 -0.99 26.92
C MET A 437 6.83 0.17 27.28
N HIS A 438 7.09 1.09 26.37
CA HIS A 438 7.87 2.28 26.69
C HIS A 438 7.06 3.26 27.54
N GLN A 439 5.81 3.52 27.17
CA GLN A 439 4.92 4.47 27.86
C GLN A 439 4.55 4.01 29.27
N ASN A 440 4.41 2.71 29.51
CA ASN A 440 4.13 2.16 30.85
C ASN A 440 5.40 1.99 31.70
N GLY A 441 6.59 2.35 31.18
CA GLY A 441 7.86 2.29 31.89
C GLY A 441 8.56 0.92 31.90
N THR A 442 7.99 -0.09 31.22
CA THR A 442 8.63 -1.42 31.09
C THR A 442 9.93 -1.36 30.28
N LEU A 443 9.98 -0.55 29.22
CA LEU A 443 11.18 -0.34 28.40
C LEU A 443 11.75 1.06 28.59
N LYS A 444 13.05 1.13 28.89
CA LYS A 444 13.79 2.40 28.83
C LYS A 444 13.98 2.83 27.38
N TRP A 445 14.31 4.10 27.17
CA TRP A 445 14.47 4.67 25.83
C TRP A 445 15.41 3.86 24.92
N ASN A 446 16.58 3.45 25.43
CA ASN A 446 17.56 2.72 24.63
C ASN A 446 17.01 1.35 24.17
N GLU A 447 16.33 0.63 25.07
CA GLU A 447 15.73 -0.68 24.76
C GLU A 447 14.59 -0.54 23.75
N PHE A 448 13.74 0.49 23.92
CA PHE A 448 12.71 0.84 22.94
C PHE A 448 13.31 1.17 21.58
N ALA A 449 14.33 2.03 21.54
CA ALA A 449 14.96 2.46 20.30
C ALA A 449 15.62 1.29 19.56
N ASP A 450 16.33 0.42 20.29
CA ASP A 450 16.96 -0.77 19.72
C ASP A 450 15.92 -1.77 19.22
N GLY A 451 14.82 -1.98 19.96
CA GLY A 451 13.70 -2.81 19.52
C GLY A 451 13.04 -2.28 18.24
N VAL A 452 12.80 -0.97 18.15
CA VAL A 452 12.26 -0.34 16.94
C VAL A 452 13.21 -0.53 15.75
N LYS A 453 14.52 -0.29 15.93
CA LYS A 453 15.52 -0.49 14.86
C LYS A 453 15.57 -1.95 14.41
N GLN A 454 15.61 -2.89 15.35
CA GLN A 454 15.68 -4.34 15.05
C GLN A 454 14.46 -4.81 14.25
N VAL A 455 13.26 -4.35 14.59
CA VAL A 455 12.02 -4.68 13.86
C VAL A 455 12.04 -4.15 12.42
N HIS A 456 12.79 -3.08 12.12
CA HIS A 456 12.78 -2.39 10.83
C HIS A 456 14.07 -2.55 10.00
N GLU A 457 15.14 -3.13 10.55
CA GLU A 457 16.44 -3.29 9.89
C GLU A 457 16.31 -3.95 8.50
N LYS A 458 15.48 -5.00 8.40
CA LYS A 458 15.23 -5.75 7.15
C LYS A 458 13.93 -5.35 6.43
N ARG A 459 13.26 -4.27 6.87
CA ARG A 459 11.98 -3.80 6.30
C ARG A 459 12.15 -2.64 5.32
N ILE A 460 13.37 -2.43 4.83
CA ILE A 460 13.62 -1.60 3.66
C ILE A 460 13.14 -2.40 2.45
N VAL A 461 12.23 -1.81 1.68
CA VAL A 461 11.65 -2.41 0.48
C VAL A 461 12.73 -2.89 -0.49
N GLN A 462 12.70 -4.19 -0.81
CA GLN A 462 13.60 -4.86 -1.77
C GLN A 462 12.82 -5.40 -2.99
N PRO A 463 13.47 -5.61 -4.15
CA PRO A 463 12.88 -6.37 -5.26
C PRO A 463 12.45 -7.75 -4.78
N THR A 464 11.16 -8.05 -4.83
CA THR A 464 10.62 -9.35 -4.42
C THR A 464 9.50 -9.75 -5.35
N ARG A 465 9.33 -11.05 -5.58
CA ARG A 465 8.12 -11.56 -6.22
C ARG A 465 6.91 -11.28 -5.34
N ARG A 466 5.80 -10.94 -6.00
CA ARG A 466 4.53 -10.75 -5.30
C ARG A 466 4.07 -12.08 -4.69
N ARG A 467 3.67 -12.06 -3.43
CA ARG A 467 3.16 -13.26 -2.75
C ARG A 467 1.81 -13.69 -3.33
N VAL A 468 1.73 -14.96 -3.72
CA VAL A 468 0.49 -15.64 -4.13
C VAL A 468 -0.11 -16.36 -2.92
N ILE A 469 -1.42 -16.26 -2.73
CA ILE A 469 -2.15 -17.01 -1.70
C ILE A 469 -3.31 -17.71 -2.37
N ILE A 470 -3.19 -19.03 -2.47
CA ILE A 470 -4.19 -19.89 -3.12
C ILE A 470 -5.56 -19.64 -2.48
N ASP A 471 -6.57 -19.48 -3.34
CA ASP A 471 -7.98 -19.22 -3.02
C ASP A 471 -8.26 -17.95 -2.19
N ARG A 472 -7.26 -17.10 -1.93
CA ARG A 472 -7.40 -15.86 -1.16
C ARG A 472 -6.77 -14.66 -1.87
N PRO A 473 -7.23 -14.31 -3.08
CA PRO A 473 -6.67 -13.22 -3.88
C PRO A 473 -6.73 -11.84 -3.17
N LYS A 474 -7.63 -11.68 -2.20
CA LYS A 474 -7.78 -10.46 -1.38
C LYS A 474 -6.65 -10.27 -0.35
N GLU A 475 -6.02 -11.35 0.07
CA GLU A 475 -4.95 -11.37 1.09
C GLU A 475 -3.55 -11.38 0.46
N GLU A 476 -3.49 -11.48 -0.88
CA GLU A 476 -2.27 -11.34 -1.64
C GLU A 476 -1.68 -9.95 -1.50
N GLU A 477 -0.38 -9.86 -1.73
CA GLU A 477 0.27 -8.56 -1.83
C GLU A 477 -0.33 -7.78 -3.01
N TYR A 478 -0.54 -6.48 -2.84
CA TYR A 478 -1.24 -5.68 -3.83
C TYR A 478 -0.36 -5.38 -5.05
N PHE A 479 -0.91 -5.49 -6.27
CA PHE A 479 -0.18 -5.20 -7.51
C PHE A 479 0.53 -3.84 -7.47
N TYR A 480 -0.21 -2.79 -7.06
CA TYR A 480 0.32 -1.43 -7.08
C TYR A 480 1.29 -1.12 -5.93
N ALA A 481 1.42 -2.02 -4.95
CA ALA A 481 2.46 -1.94 -3.91
C ALA A 481 3.75 -2.64 -4.36
N ASN A 482 3.61 -3.81 -5.00
CA ASN A 482 4.73 -4.58 -5.53
C ASN A 482 4.50 -4.94 -7.01
N PRO A 483 4.85 -4.05 -7.95
CA PRO A 483 4.58 -4.21 -9.37
C PRO A 483 5.79 -4.88 -10.07
N HIS A 484 6.26 -6.02 -9.54
CA HIS A 484 7.52 -6.64 -9.96
C HIS A 484 7.61 -6.96 -11.45
N GLU A 485 6.49 -7.24 -12.11
CA GLU A 485 6.40 -7.49 -13.55
C GLU A 485 6.84 -6.28 -14.40
N CYS A 486 6.80 -5.07 -13.83
CA CYS A 486 7.27 -3.85 -14.49
C CYS A 486 8.79 -3.76 -14.60
N LEU A 487 9.51 -4.60 -13.86
CA LEU A 487 10.96 -4.56 -13.73
C LEU A 487 11.66 -5.69 -14.51
N CYS A 488 10.89 -6.63 -15.06
CA CYS A 488 11.44 -7.78 -15.78
C CYS A 488 11.73 -7.40 -17.24
N GLU A 489 12.98 -7.51 -17.66
CA GLU A 489 13.40 -7.25 -19.04
C GLU A 489 12.94 -8.38 -19.99
N GLU A 490 12.91 -9.63 -19.52
CA GLU A 490 12.61 -10.81 -20.33
C GLU A 490 11.11 -11.22 -20.34
N THR A 491 10.83 -12.33 -21.02
CA THR A 491 9.52 -13.01 -21.10
C THR A 491 9.11 -13.73 -19.81
N ASN A 492 10.01 -13.83 -18.83
CA ASN A 492 9.70 -14.28 -17.48
C ASN A 492 10.26 -13.27 -16.45
N CYS A 493 9.93 -13.48 -15.18
CA CYS A 493 10.44 -12.68 -14.07
C CYS A 493 11.35 -13.52 -13.16
N ASP A 494 11.98 -14.57 -13.69
CA ASP A 494 12.85 -15.47 -12.92
C ASP A 494 14.17 -14.79 -12.56
N ASP A 495 14.64 -13.84 -13.38
CA ASP A 495 15.89 -13.09 -13.19
C ASP A 495 15.91 -12.19 -11.93
N LEU A 496 14.73 -11.79 -11.45
CA LEU A 496 14.61 -11.00 -10.21
C LEU A 496 15.06 -11.78 -8.95
N LEU A 497 15.24 -13.10 -9.07
CA LEU A 497 15.82 -13.94 -8.02
C LEU A 497 17.32 -14.23 -8.24
N GLY A 498 17.85 -14.01 -9.45
CA GLY A 498 19.18 -14.46 -9.86
C GLY A 498 20.32 -13.46 -9.62
N HIS A 499 20.06 -12.16 -9.71
CA HIS A 499 21.15 -11.17 -9.67
C HIS A 499 21.72 -10.85 -8.27
N TYR A 500 21.08 -11.28 -7.19
CA TYR A 500 21.55 -10.99 -5.82
C TYR A 500 22.34 -12.13 -5.16
N ASN A 501 22.41 -13.32 -5.78
CA ASN A 501 23.26 -14.42 -5.29
C ASN A 501 24.68 -14.40 -5.86
N ASN A 502 24.96 -13.59 -6.90
CA ASN A 502 26.27 -13.55 -7.57
C ASN A 502 27.17 -12.37 -7.16
N SER A 503 26.70 -11.47 -6.29
CA SER A 503 27.53 -10.37 -5.76
C SER A 503 28.22 -10.69 -4.43
N SER A 504 28.12 -11.94 -3.95
CA SER A 504 28.81 -12.43 -2.74
C SER A 504 30.03 -13.30 -3.04
N GLN A 505 30.43 -13.40 -4.31
CA GLN A 505 31.65 -14.06 -4.75
C GLN A 505 32.31 -13.18 -5.81
N VAL A 506 33.08 -12.19 -5.38
CA VAL A 506 34.37 -11.74 -5.93
C VAL A 506 34.77 -10.48 -5.14
N ALA A 507 35.96 -10.58 -4.52
CA ALA A 507 36.72 -9.61 -3.73
C ALA A 507 36.30 -9.42 -2.26
#